data_AF-A0A317K534-F1
#
_entry.id   AF-A0A317K534-F1
#
_cell.length_a   1.000
_cell.length_b   1.000
_cell.length_c   1.000
_cell.angle_alpha   90.00
_cell.angle_beta   90.00
_cell.angle_gamma   90.00
#
_symmetry.space_group_name_H-M   'P 1'
#
loop_
_entity.id
_entity.type
_entity.pdbx_description
1 polymer ?
#
loop_
_entity_poly.entity_id
_entity_poly.type
_entity_poly.pdbx_seq_one_letter_code
_entity_poly.pdbx_strand_id
1 'polypeptide(L)'
;MSHQDLAGDMDAWSSARVRQWMSTLTEDNAPRSVNWWLRTRSIAERHAYDRTLTAEARREWAEVALSLTDRAEQFAGYDRWSAAADGFNLRSLLIQELGSVPGDEKWERAALVRRVLAAVTLTPAEAGELADRWRTLPVEQILRLRRHKNLLAPLAPLVDQLPAGPDAERVRTWLLVLPNLP
;
A
#
# COMPACT_ATOMS: atom_id res chain seq x y z
N MET A 1 -27.15 -14.71 -0.30
CA MET A 1 -25.85 -14.97 -0.98
C MET A 1 -24.78 -14.92 0.08
N SER A 2 -23.97 -15.97 0.23
CA SER A 2 -22.92 -15.96 1.24
C SER A 2 -21.79 -15.01 0.83
N HIS A 3 -21.00 -14.50 1.78
CA HIS A 3 -19.84 -13.69 1.43
C HIS A 3 -18.79 -14.49 0.62
N GLN A 4 -18.72 -15.82 0.80
CA GLN A 4 -17.82 -16.66 0.00
C GLN A 4 -18.22 -16.70 -1.47
N ASP A 5 -19.52 -16.70 -1.78
CA ASP A 5 -20.04 -16.67 -3.16
C ASP A 5 -19.71 -15.31 -3.82
N LEU A 6 -19.88 -14.22 -3.08
CA LEU A 6 -19.60 -12.85 -3.54
C LEU A 6 -18.15 -12.67 -4.02
N ALA A 7 -17.17 -13.21 -3.28
CA ALA A 7 -15.77 -13.08 -3.67
C ALA A 7 -15.45 -13.90 -4.94
N GLY A 8 -16.16 -15.00 -5.20
CA GLY A 8 -16.01 -15.76 -6.45
C GLY A 8 -16.57 -15.01 -7.65
N ASP A 9 -17.73 -14.39 -7.49
CA ASP A 9 -18.39 -13.65 -8.57
C ASP A 9 -17.67 -12.35 -8.97
N MET A 10 -16.91 -11.78 -8.05
CA MET A 10 -16.21 -10.50 -8.26
C MET A 10 -15.16 -10.53 -9.37
N ASP A 11 -14.62 -11.70 -9.72
CA ASP A 11 -13.69 -11.85 -10.85
C ASP A 11 -14.34 -11.47 -12.19
N ALA A 12 -15.67 -11.62 -12.29
CA ALA A 12 -16.45 -11.24 -13.47
C ALA A 12 -17.04 -9.83 -13.38
N TRP A 13 -16.81 -9.09 -12.30
CA TRP A 13 -17.37 -7.75 -12.10
C TRP A 13 -16.49 -6.67 -12.73
N SER A 14 -17.10 -5.58 -13.17
CA SER A 14 -16.35 -4.37 -13.52
C SER A 14 -15.88 -3.62 -12.27
N SER A 15 -14.83 -2.81 -12.41
CA SER A 15 -14.35 -1.90 -11.35
C SER A 15 -15.50 -1.04 -10.79
N ALA A 16 -16.36 -0.52 -11.66
CA ALA A 16 -17.54 0.28 -11.30
C ALA A 16 -18.55 -0.51 -10.47
N ARG A 17 -18.83 -1.77 -10.82
CA ARG A 17 -19.75 -2.63 -10.07
C ARG A 17 -19.23 -2.92 -8.66
N VAL A 18 -17.93 -3.17 -8.51
CA VAL A 18 -17.31 -3.36 -7.19
C VAL A 18 -17.41 -2.08 -6.36
N ARG A 19 -17.15 -0.90 -6.94
CA ARG A 19 -17.32 0.39 -6.24
C ARG A 19 -18.77 0.63 -5.79
N GLN A 20 -19.73 0.34 -6.65
CA GLN A 20 -21.16 0.44 -6.31
C GLN A 20 -21.53 -0.50 -5.16
N TRP A 21 -21.04 -1.74 -5.19
CA TRP A 21 -21.24 -2.66 -4.07
C TRP A 21 -20.59 -2.14 -2.79
N MET A 22 -19.36 -1.62 -2.83
CA MET A 22 -18.71 -1.04 -1.65
C MET A 22 -19.48 0.16 -1.07
N SER A 23 -20.22 0.92 -1.88
CA SER A 23 -21.02 2.04 -1.38
C SER A 23 -22.30 1.63 -0.67
N THR A 24 -22.73 0.37 -0.80
CA THR A 24 -23.90 -0.15 -0.05
C THR A 24 -23.53 -0.75 1.31
N LEU A 25 -22.23 -0.79 1.63
CA LEU A 25 -21.75 -1.37 2.86
C LEU A 25 -21.97 -0.46 4.06
N THR A 26 -22.48 -1.06 5.12
CA THR A 26 -22.71 -0.47 6.43
C THR A 26 -22.08 -1.36 7.50
N GLU A 27 -22.01 -0.87 8.74
CA GLU A 27 -21.57 -1.70 9.87
C GLU A 27 -22.41 -3.00 9.99
N ASP A 28 -23.70 -2.95 9.67
CA ASP A 28 -24.58 -4.11 9.85
C ASP A 28 -24.36 -5.22 8.82
N ASN A 29 -23.82 -4.90 7.64
CA ASN A 29 -23.73 -5.84 6.51
C ASN A 29 -22.31 -6.10 5.99
N ALA A 30 -21.31 -5.36 6.49
CA ALA A 30 -19.94 -5.50 6.05
C ALA A 30 -19.31 -6.83 6.51
N PRO A 31 -18.58 -7.54 5.63
CA PRO A 31 -17.78 -8.70 6.02
C PRO A 31 -16.84 -8.35 7.18
N ARG A 32 -16.84 -9.18 8.24
CA ARG A 32 -15.98 -8.98 9.42
C ARG A 32 -14.66 -9.75 9.36
N SER A 33 -14.44 -10.51 8.29
CA SER A 33 -13.24 -11.32 8.11
C SER A 33 -12.17 -10.54 7.34
N VAL A 34 -11.02 -10.29 7.96
CA VAL A 34 -9.84 -9.72 7.28
C VAL A 34 -9.45 -10.58 6.08
N ASN A 35 -9.39 -11.90 6.23
CA ASN A 35 -9.02 -12.81 5.15
C ASN A 35 -9.98 -12.71 3.95
N TRP A 36 -11.26 -12.48 4.21
CA TRP A 36 -12.23 -12.23 3.15
C TRP A 36 -11.87 -10.97 2.36
N TRP A 37 -11.62 -9.85 3.06
CA TRP A 37 -11.23 -8.59 2.42
C TRP A 37 -9.94 -8.71 1.63
N LEU A 38 -8.92 -9.38 2.19
CA LEU A 38 -7.64 -9.56 1.52
C LEU A 38 -7.77 -10.43 0.27
N ARG A 39 -8.58 -11.49 0.31
CA ARG A 39 -8.89 -12.28 -0.88
C ARG A 39 -9.59 -11.42 -1.93
N THR A 40 -10.59 -10.65 -1.55
CA THR A 40 -11.34 -9.78 -2.44
C THR A 40 -10.45 -8.69 -3.06
N ARG A 41 -9.58 -8.07 -2.26
CA ARG A 41 -8.55 -7.13 -2.71
C ARG A 41 -7.61 -7.77 -3.73
N SER A 42 -7.16 -9.01 -3.53
CA SER A 42 -6.24 -9.68 -4.45
C SER A 42 -6.82 -9.84 -5.87
N ILE A 43 -8.15 -9.92 -6.01
CA ILE A 43 -8.82 -9.93 -7.31
C ILE A 43 -8.62 -8.58 -8.01
N ALA A 44 -8.89 -7.48 -7.31
CA ALA A 44 -8.68 -6.14 -7.84
C ALA A 44 -7.20 -5.86 -8.17
N GLU A 45 -6.26 -6.34 -7.36
CA GLU A 45 -4.83 -6.23 -7.64
C GLU A 45 -4.42 -6.99 -8.90
N ARG A 46 -4.95 -8.20 -9.12
CA ARG A 46 -4.67 -8.95 -10.36
C ARG A 46 -5.08 -8.15 -11.60
N HIS A 47 -6.25 -7.51 -11.59
CA HIS A 47 -6.64 -6.62 -12.69
C HIS A 47 -5.77 -5.36 -12.78
N ALA A 48 -5.37 -4.76 -11.65
CA ALA A 48 -4.47 -3.61 -11.65
C ALA A 48 -3.11 -3.94 -12.29
N TYR A 49 -2.64 -5.19 -12.16
CA TYR A 49 -1.40 -5.68 -12.75
C TYR A 49 -1.57 -6.29 -14.16
N ASP A 50 -2.79 -6.44 -14.66
CA ASP A 50 -3.05 -7.00 -15.97
C ASP A 50 -2.60 -6.04 -17.09
N ARG A 51 -1.51 -6.39 -17.76
CA ARG A 51 -0.91 -5.59 -18.85
C ARG A 51 -1.74 -5.59 -20.13
N THR A 52 -2.77 -6.43 -20.23
CA THR A 52 -3.70 -6.41 -21.37
C THR A 52 -4.73 -5.28 -21.25
N LEU A 53 -4.93 -4.73 -20.05
CA LEU A 53 -5.81 -3.60 -19.79
C LEU A 53 -5.11 -2.25 -20.06
N THR A 54 -5.91 -1.22 -20.34
CA THR A 54 -5.40 0.14 -20.49
C THR A 54 -4.84 0.67 -19.16
N ALA A 55 -3.93 1.65 -19.23
CA ALA A 55 -3.38 2.28 -18.03
C ALA A 55 -4.46 2.93 -17.13
N GLU A 56 -5.55 3.42 -17.73
CA GLU A 56 -6.70 3.95 -16.99
C GLU A 56 -7.46 2.85 -16.25
N ALA A 57 -7.84 1.77 -16.94
CA ALA A 57 -8.53 0.63 -16.33
C ALA A 57 -7.71 -0.01 -15.20
N ARG A 58 -6.38 -0.12 -15.38
CA ARG A 58 -5.47 -0.61 -14.33
C ARG A 58 -5.46 0.30 -13.10
N ARG A 59 -5.42 1.62 -13.28
CA ARG A 59 -5.53 2.58 -12.16
C ARG A 59 -6.89 2.51 -11.48
N GLU A 60 -7.97 2.34 -12.22
CA GLU A 60 -9.29 2.17 -11.63
C GLU A 60 -9.38 0.93 -10.73
N TRP A 61 -8.87 -0.20 -11.20
CA TRP A 61 -8.81 -1.43 -10.39
C TRP A 61 -7.91 -1.27 -9.17
N ALA A 62 -6.83 -0.52 -9.30
CA ALA A 62 -5.98 -0.20 -8.16
C ALA A 62 -6.71 0.68 -7.13
N GLU A 63 -7.52 1.64 -7.54
CA GLU A 63 -8.37 2.39 -6.60
C GLU A 63 -9.40 1.48 -5.90
N VAL A 64 -9.92 0.47 -6.59
CA VAL A 64 -10.78 -0.54 -5.96
C VAL A 64 -10.00 -1.32 -4.90
N ALA A 65 -8.79 -1.80 -5.21
CA ALA A 65 -7.93 -2.51 -4.26
C ALA A 65 -7.59 -1.65 -3.02
N LEU A 66 -7.29 -0.37 -3.22
CA LEU A 66 -7.06 0.59 -2.14
C LEU A 66 -8.32 0.77 -1.28
N SER A 67 -9.48 0.97 -1.91
CA SER A 67 -10.75 1.12 -1.20
C SER A 67 -11.10 -0.14 -0.38
N LEU A 68 -10.84 -1.33 -0.93
CA LEU A 68 -11.05 -2.60 -0.23
C LEU A 68 -10.12 -2.73 0.98
N THR A 69 -8.88 -2.24 0.89
CA THR A 69 -7.94 -2.16 2.02
C THR A 69 -8.49 -1.24 3.12
N ASP A 70 -8.97 -0.05 2.75
CA ASP A 70 -9.55 0.91 3.70
C ASP A 70 -10.80 0.32 4.40
N ARG A 71 -11.63 -0.43 3.67
CA ARG A 71 -12.77 -1.14 4.25
C ARG A 71 -12.37 -2.30 5.16
N ALA A 72 -11.27 -3.00 4.84
CA ALA A 72 -10.74 -4.05 5.70
C ALA A 72 -10.27 -3.49 7.05
N GLU A 73 -9.60 -2.34 7.04
CA GLU A 73 -9.22 -1.60 8.25
C GLU A 73 -10.46 -1.20 9.04
N GLN A 74 -11.42 -0.55 8.38
CA GLN A 74 -12.64 -0.05 8.99
C GLN A 74 -13.49 -1.15 9.63
N PHE A 75 -13.83 -2.21 8.87
CA PHE A 75 -14.87 -3.14 9.26
C PHE A 75 -14.36 -4.45 9.87
N ALA A 76 -13.11 -4.81 9.63
CA ALA A 76 -12.54 -6.09 10.06
C ALA A 76 -11.28 -5.93 10.94
N GLY A 77 -10.84 -4.71 11.23
CA GLY A 77 -9.68 -4.45 12.08
C GLY A 77 -8.35 -4.83 11.41
N TYR A 78 -8.25 -4.72 10.08
CA TYR A 78 -6.97 -4.88 9.40
C TYR A 78 -5.97 -3.84 9.93
N ASP A 79 -4.75 -4.27 10.23
CA ASP A 79 -3.74 -3.40 10.84
C ASP A 79 -3.38 -2.22 9.92
N ARG A 80 -3.56 -1.00 10.43
CA ARG A 80 -3.33 0.25 9.68
C ARG A 80 -1.94 0.36 9.06
N TRP A 81 -0.92 -0.22 9.70
CA TRP A 81 0.45 -0.19 9.18
C TRP A 81 0.60 -1.09 7.96
N SER A 82 -0.03 -2.26 8.02
CA SER A 82 -0.12 -3.21 6.91
C SER A 82 -0.93 -2.62 5.76
N ALA A 83 -2.08 -1.99 6.05
CA ALA A 83 -2.89 -1.25 5.07
C ALA A 83 -2.10 -0.15 4.34
N ALA A 84 -1.36 0.67 5.08
CA ALA A 84 -0.52 1.72 4.50
C ALA A 84 0.60 1.14 3.63
N ALA A 85 1.33 0.13 4.11
CA ALA A 85 2.42 -0.49 3.38
C ALA A 85 1.93 -1.12 2.06
N ASP A 86 0.81 -1.83 2.11
CA ASP A 86 0.14 -2.39 0.95
C ASP A 86 -0.26 -1.33 -0.07
N GLY A 87 -0.89 -0.26 0.40
CA GLY A 87 -1.31 0.86 -0.45
C GLY A 87 -0.14 1.62 -1.07
N PHE A 88 0.99 1.72 -0.38
CA PHE A 88 2.22 2.31 -0.92
C PHE A 88 2.88 1.41 -1.95
N ASN A 89 2.93 0.10 -1.70
CA ASN A 89 3.51 -0.87 -2.61
C ASN A 89 2.75 -0.90 -3.94
N LEU A 90 1.41 -1.00 -3.89
CA LEU A 90 0.56 -0.99 -5.08
C LEU A 90 0.76 0.30 -5.90
N ARG A 91 0.73 1.47 -5.24
CA ARG A 91 0.93 2.76 -5.93
C ARG A 91 2.32 2.89 -6.52
N SER A 92 3.36 2.47 -5.79
CA SER A 92 4.73 2.54 -6.30
C SER A 92 4.91 1.74 -7.58
N LEU A 93 4.45 0.47 -7.58
CA LEU A 93 4.55 -0.41 -8.74
C LEU A 93 3.81 0.17 -9.96
N LEU A 94 2.60 0.70 -9.76
CA LEU A 94 1.84 1.28 -10.86
C LEU A 94 2.40 2.62 -11.33
N ILE A 95 2.95 3.45 -10.44
CA ILE A 95 3.64 4.68 -10.85
C ILE A 95 4.92 4.36 -11.63
N GLN A 96 5.64 3.32 -11.23
CA GLN A 96 6.82 2.83 -11.95
C GLN A 96 6.46 2.33 -13.34
N GLU A 97 5.36 1.58 -13.48
CA GLU A 97 4.99 0.93 -14.73
C GLU A 97 4.18 1.83 -15.68
N LEU A 98 3.22 2.59 -15.15
CA LEU A 98 2.27 3.40 -15.93
C LEU A 98 2.65 4.88 -15.99
N GLY A 99 3.68 5.27 -15.26
CA GLY A 99 4.08 6.66 -15.08
C GLY A 99 3.26 7.40 -14.01
N SER A 100 3.90 8.43 -13.47
CA SER A 100 3.29 9.40 -12.57
C SER A 100 2.24 10.23 -13.32
N VAL A 101 1.14 10.59 -12.66
CA VAL A 101 0.13 11.51 -13.19
C VAL A 101 0.25 12.86 -12.47
N PRO A 102 0.83 13.90 -13.11
CA PRO A 102 0.99 15.21 -12.46
C PRO A 102 -0.34 15.82 -12.05
N GLY A 103 -0.41 16.36 -10.82
CA GLY A 103 -1.61 16.97 -10.28
C GLY A 103 -2.65 15.99 -9.70
N ASP A 104 -2.48 14.68 -9.89
CA ASP A 104 -3.30 13.67 -9.22
C ASP A 104 -2.58 13.15 -7.98
N GLU A 105 -2.96 13.60 -6.80
CA GLU A 105 -2.30 13.21 -5.55
C GLU A 105 -2.28 11.69 -5.28
N LYS A 106 -3.17 10.90 -5.90
CA LYS A 106 -3.17 9.44 -5.74
C LYS A 106 -2.07 8.78 -6.55
N TRP A 107 -1.78 9.33 -7.73
CA TRP A 107 -0.88 8.74 -8.74
C TRP A 107 0.35 9.61 -9.04
N GLU A 108 0.54 10.70 -8.30
CA GLU A 108 1.73 11.53 -8.36
C GLU A 108 2.86 10.93 -7.51
N ARG A 109 4.04 10.73 -8.12
CA ARG A 109 5.24 10.20 -7.45
C ARG A 109 5.63 11.03 -6.22
N ALA A 110 5.64 12.35 -6.35
CA ALA A 110 6.01 13.25 -5.25
C ALA A 110 5.02 13.16 -4.08
N ALA A 111 3.72 13.07 -4.36
CA ALA A 111 2.70 12.85 -3.34
C ALA A 111 2.88 11.51 -2.61
N LEU A 112 3.18 10.43 -3.34
CA LEU A 112 3.48 9.12 -2.72
C LEU A 112 4.69 9.21 -1.78
N VAL A 113 5.80 9.82 -2.22
CA VAL A 113 7.00 10.01 -1.40
C VAL A 113 6.67 10.75 -0.11
N ARG A 114 5.97 11.89 -0.20
CA ARG A 114 5.58 12.67 0.99
C ARG A 114 4.71 11.85 1.94
N ARG A 115 3.76 11.07 1.42
CA ARG A 115 2.90 10.19 2.24
C ARG A 115 3.69 9.10 2.95
N VAL A 116 4.64 8.45 2.28
CA VAL A 116 5.52 7.45 2.90
C VAL A 116 6.40 8.09 3.98
N LEU A 117 7.04 9.22 3.67
CA LEU A 117 7.91 9.93 4.61
C LEU A 117 7.15 10.48 5.83
N ALA A 118 5.86 10.80 5.69
CA ALA A 118 4.99 11.19 6.79
C ALA A 118 4.54 10.00 7.65
N ALA A 119 4.50 8.79 7.10
CA ALA A 119 4.08 7.58 7.82
C ALA A 119 5.19 7.01 8.71
N VAL A 120 6.47 7.23 8.37
CA VAL A 120 7.59 6.76 9.19
C VAL A 120 7.74 7.60 10.46
N THR A 121 7.93 6.93 11.59
CA THR A 121 8.00 7.58 12.93
C THR A 121 9.41 7.67 13.49
N LEU A 122 10.33 6.88 12.96
CA LEU A 122 11.75 6.95 13.27
C LEU A 122 12.43 7.92 12.30
N THR A 123 13.58 8.44 12.69
CA THR A 123 14.55 9.02 11.76
C THR A 123 15.45 7.90 11.19
N PRO A 124 16.14 8.14 10.05
CA PRO A 124 17.12 7.18 9.54
C PRO A 124 18.23 6.85 10.56
N ALA A 125 18.70 7.84 11.32
CA ALA A 125 19.74 7.65 12.32
C ALA A 125 19.27 6.72 13.46
N GLU A 126 18.12 7.01 14.07
CA GLU A 126 17.55 6.15 15.12
C GLU A 126 17.27 4.73 14.61
N ALA A 127 16.75 4.60 13.39
CA ALA A 127 16.50 3.31 12.78
C ALA A 127 17.81 2.52 12.57
N GLY A 128 18.89 3.19 12.17
CA GLY A 128 20.22 2.60 12.04
C GLY A 128 20.77 2.09 13.37
N GLU A 129 20.75 2.91 14.42
CA GLU A 129 21.20 2.51 15.75
C GLU A 129 20.43 1.32 16.33
N LEU A 130 19.13 1.24 16.04
CA LEU A 130 18.30 0.10 16.44
C LEU A 130 18.58 -1.13 15.57
N ALA A 131 18.83 -0.95 14.27
CA ALA A 131 19.15 -2.02 13.33
C ALA A 131 20.43 -2.75 13.72
N ASP A 132 21.48 -2.05 14.12
CA ASP A 132 22.78 -2.66 14.47
C ASP A 132 22.68 -3.71 15.59
N ARG A 133 21.66 -3.58 16.45
CA ARG A 133 21.41 -4.46 17.60
C ARG A 133 20.04 -5.13 17.56
N TRP A 134 19.38 -5.21 16.40
CA TRP A 134 17.98 -5.64 16.33
C TRP A 134 17.73 -7.03 16.94
N ARG A 135 18.72 -7.94 16.84
CA ARG A 135 18.63 -9.31 17.38
C ARG A 135 18.52 -9.37 18.90
N THR A 136 18.92 -8.32 19.61
CA THR A 136 18.85 -8.24 21.08
C THR A 136 17.72 -7.32 21.56
N LEU A 137 16.94 -6.74 20.65
CA LEU A 137 15.84 -5.85 21.02
C LEU A 137 14.60 -6.65 21.44
N PRO A 138 13.72 -6.04 22.27
CA PRO A 138 12.38 -6.57 22.49
C PRO A 138 11.60 -6.75 21.17
N VAL A 139 10.69 -7.73 21.14
CA VAL A 139 9.92 -8.08 19.95
C VAL A 139 9.16 -6.88 19.38
N GLU A 140 8.65 -6.00 20.23
CA GLU A 140 7.89 -4.80 19.84
C GLU A 140 8.76 -3.83 19.03
N GLN A 141 10.04 -3.70 19.37
CA GLN A 141 10.98 -2.86 18.64
C GLN A 141 11.38 -3.50 17.30
N ILE A 142 11.56 -4.82 17.26
CA ILE A 142 11.80 -5.55 16.01
C ILE A 142 10.62 -5.36 15.05
N LEU A 143 9.39 -5.52 15.54
CA LEU A 143 8.18 -5.29 14.76
C LEU A 143 8.07 -3.83 14.31
N ARG A 144 8.46 -2.86 15.15
CA ARG A 144 8.53 -1.45 14.77
C ARG A 144 9.50 -1.26 13.59
N LEU A 145 10.70 -1.83 13.62
CA LEU A 145 11.66 -1.73 12.51
C LEU A 145 11.11 -2.37 11.23
N ARG A 146 10.49 -3.55 11.32
CA ARG A 146 9.84 -4.21 10.17
C ARG A 146 8.73 -3.36 9.55
N ARG A 147 7.92 -2.70 10.36
CA ARG A 147 6.90 -1.75 9.86
C ARG A 147 7.54 -0.63 9.06
N HIS A 148 8.60 -0.01 9.57
CA HIS A 148 9.30 1.07 8.84
C HIS A 148 9.90 0.56 7.53
N LYS A 149 10.51 -0.62 7.54
CA LYS A 149 11.02 -1.26 6.33
C LYS A 149 9.94 -1.46 5.28
N ASN A 150 8.78 -1.99 5.69
CA ASN A 150 7.66 -2.24 4.78
C ASN A 150 7.06 -0.95 4.21
N LEU A 151 7.01 0.14 4.98
CA LEU A 151 6.54 1.44 4.50
C LEU A 151 7.51 2.07 3.48
N LEU A 152 8.82 1.89 3.68
CA LEU A 152 9.88 2.51 2.89
C LEU A 152 10.26 1.73 1.65
N ALA A 153 10.15 0.39 1.67
CA ALA A 153 10.51 -0.47 0.55
C ALA A 153 9.88 -0.05 -0.79
N PRO A 154 8.61 0.41 -0.84
CA PRO A 154 8.01 0.93 -2.07
C PRO A 154 8.77 2.11 -2.69
N LEU A 155 9.59 2.86 -1.97
CA LEU A 155 10.31 4.00 -2.54
C LEU A 155 11.60 3.61 -3.29
N ALA A 156 12.14 2.42 -3.04
CA ALA A 156 13.38 1.95 -3.65
C ALA A 156 13.39 2.04 -5.19
N PRO A 157 12.36 1.56 -5.92
CA PRO A 157 12.35 1.65 -7.40
C PRO A 157 12.12 3.07 -7.94
N LEU A 158 11.74 4.04 -7.10
CA LEU A 158 11.35 5.39 -7.51
C LEU A 158 12.47 6.42 -7.32
N VAL A 159 13.49 6.11 -6.51
CA VAL A 159 14.48 7.10 -6.02
C VAL A 159 15.24 7.81 -7.15
N ASP A 160 15.61 7.07 -8.20
CA ASP A 160 16.37 7.62 -9.34
C ASP A 160 15.53 8.56 -10.22
N GLN A 161 14.20 8.52 -10.05
CA GLN A 161 13.25 9.32 -10.80
C GLN A 161 12.71 10.51 -9.99
N LEU A 162 13.25 10.74 -8.78
CA LEU A 162 12.88 11.88 -7.96
C LEU A 162 13.67 13.13 -8.38
N PRO A 163 13.01 14.31 -8.47
CA PRO A 163 13.73 15.56 -8.66
C PRO A 163 14.67 15.81 -7.47
N ALA A 164 15.78 16.49 -7.72
CA ALA A 164 16.68 16.92 -6.65
C ALA A 164 15.92 17.79 -5.63
N GLY A 165 16.17 17.56 -4.34
CA GLY A 165 15.50 18.25 -3.25
C GLY A 165 15.49 17.47 -1.94
N PRO A 166 14.95 18.07 -0.87
CA PRO A 166 15.02 17.52 0.48
C PRO A 166 14.33 16.15 0.61
N ASP A 167 13.20 15.94 -0.07
CA ASP A 167 12.52 14.65 -0.06
C ASP A 167 13.37 13.55 -0.71
N ALA A 168 14.01 13.84 -1.85
CA ALA A 168 14.87 12.87 -2.53
C ALA A 168 16.10 12.52 -1.69
N GLU A 169 16.72 13.50 -1.03
CA GLU A 169 17.82 13.28 -0.10
C GLU A 169 17.37 12.41 1.08
N ARG A 170 16.23 12.73 1.69
CA ARG A 170 15.68 11.97 2.81
C ARG A 170 15.36 10.51 2.43
N VAL A 171 14.82 10.29 1.24
CA VAL A 171 14.60 8.93 0.70
C VAL A 171 15.94 8.21 0.53
N ARG A 172 16.95 8.83 -0.08
CA ARG A 172 18.28 8.22 -0.24
C ARG A 172 18.89 7.83 1.11
N THR A 173 18.81 8.71 2.12
CA THR A 173 19.29 8.40 3.48
C THR A 173 18.58 7.19 4.06
N TRP A 174 17.25 7.10 3.90
CA TRP A 174 16.49 5.93 4.32
C TRP A 174 16.91 4.65 3.60
N LEU A 175 17.14 4.72 2.29
CA LEU A 175 17.53 3.56 1.49
C LEU A 175 18.92 3.03 1.84
N LEU A 176 19.80 3.84 2.43
CA LEU A 176 21.08 3.35 2.97
C LEU A 176 20.90 2.49 4.24
N VAL A 177 19.87 2.79 5.04
CA VAL A 177 19.58 2.08 6.29
C VAL A 177 18.69 0.85 6.06
N LEU A 178 17.81 0.92 5.05
CA LEU A 178 16.79 -0.08 4.76
C LEU A 178 17.30 -1.54 4.71
N PRO A 179 18.47 -1.85 4.09
CA PRO A 179 18.98 -3.22 4.03
C PRO A 179 19.32 -3.83 5.40
N ASN A 180 19.62 -2.99 6.40
CA ASN A 180 20.01 -3.42 7.74
C ASN A 180 18.78 -3.67 8.65
N LEU A 181 17.60 -3.20 8.24
CA LEU A 181 16.37 -3.45 8.99
C LEU A 181 15.95 -4.94 8.91
N PRO A 182 15.36 -5.50 9.99
CA PRO A 182 14.96 -6.92 10.08
C PRO A 182 13.75 -7.34 9.23
#